data_AF-A0A356IUY4-F1
#
_entry.id   AF-A0A356IUY4-F1
#
_cell.length_a   1.000
_cell.length_b   1.000
_cell.length_c   1.000
_cell.angle_alpha   90.00
_cell.angle_beta   90.00
_cell.angle_gamma   90.00
#
_symmetry.space_group_name_H-M   'P 1'
#
loop_
_entity.id
_entity.type
_entity.pdbx_description
1 polymer ?
#
loop_
_entity_poly.entity_id
_entity_poly.type
_entity_poly.pdbx_seq_one_letter_code
_entity_poly.pdbx_strand_id
1 'polypeptide(L)'
;FIGWIIDLFLIPSMDRDADQKYTAGSVDYTVCWILLTFLGVFGIHRFYMGKWLTGLIYLLTGGLFLLGYLYDYWTLNGQIDEVNRQA
;
A
#
# COMPACT_ATOMS: atom_id res chain seq x y z
N PHE A 1 27.55 -24.51 5.91
CA PHE A 1 28.42 -23.36 6.22
C PHE A 1 28.57 -22.37 5.04
N ILE A 2 27.68 -22.39 4.02
CA ILE A 2 27.79 -21.57 2.78
C ILE A 2 26.81 -20.36 2.75
N GLY A 3 25.79 -20.30 3.62
CA GLY A 3 24.71 -19.28 3.56
C GLY A 3 25.18 -17.82 3.52
N TRP A 4 26.22 -17.47 4.30
CA TRP A 4 26.76 -16.11 4.33
C TRP A 4 27.38 -15.65 3.00
N ILE A 5 27.87 -16.58 2.16
CA ILE A 5 28.42 -16.26 0.83
C ILE A 5 27.29 -15.89 -0.12
N ILE A 6 26.15 -16.58 -0.03
CA ILE A 6 24.96 -16.29 -0.84
C ILE A 6 24.39 -14.93 -0.42
N ASP A 7 24.29 -14.68 0.89
CA ASP A 7 23.82 -13.41 1.45
C ASP A 7 24.68 -12.21 1.02
N LEU A 8 25.98 -12.40 0.78
CA LEU A 8 26.90 -11.35 0.31
C LEU A 8 26.50 -10.78 -1.07
N PHE A 9 25.78 -11.57 -1.88
CA PHE A 9 25.25 -11.13 -3.18
C PHE A 9 23.73 -10.87 -3.13
N LEU A 10 23.01 -11.58 -2.27
CA LEU A 10 21.56 -11.46 -2.14
C LEU A 10 21.16 -10.13 -1.48
N ILE A 11 21.87 -9.71 -0.41
CA ILE A 11 21.57 -8.47 0.32
C ILE A 11 21.75 -7.23 -0.58
N PRO A 12 22.86 -7.05 -1.33
CA PRO A 12 22.99 -5.90 -2.24
C PRO A 12 22.00 -5.92 -3.40
N SER A 13 21.53 -7.10 -3.84
CA SER A 13 20.47 -7.17 -4.85
C SER A 13 19.15 -6.68 -4.27
N MET A 14 18.78 -7.16 -3.08
CA MET A 14 17.56 -6.76 -2.38
C MET A 14 17.56 -5.26 -2.03
N ASP A 15 18.72 -4.70 -1.66
CA ASP A 15 18.89 -3.27 -1.36
C ASP A 15 18.64 -2.40 -2.60
N ARG A 16 19.20 -2.79 -3.76
CA ARG A 16 18.96 -2.11 -5.04
C ARG A 16 17.51 -2.22 -5.51
N ASP A 17 16.88 -3.37 -5.30
CA ASP A 17 15.45 -3.58 -5.60
C ASP A 17 14.55 -2.77 -4.64
N ALA A 18 14.98 -2.53 -3.41
CA ALA A 18 14.26 -1.72 -2.42
C ALA A 18 14.38 -0.22 -2.73
N ASP A 19 15.57 0.28 -3.08
CA ASP A 19 15.79 1.67 -3.50
C ASP A 19 14.96 2.04 -4.73
N GLN A 20 14.71 1.09 -5.65
CA GLN A 20 13.82 1.31 -6.79
C GLN A 20 12.33 1.22 -6.47
N LYS A 21 11.93 0.59 -5.34
CA LYS A 21 10.52 0.38 -4.98
C LYS A 21 9.88 1.54 -4.22
N TYR A 22 10.70 2.40 -3.60
CA TYR A 22 10.24 3.59 -2.90
C TYR A 22 10.44 4.85 -3.75
N THR A 23 9.89 4.84 -4.97
CA THR A 23 9.75 6.09 -5.73
C THR A 23 8.94 7.07 -4.87
N ALA A 24 9.52 8.24 -4.58
CA ALA A 24 8.85 9.31 -3.85
C ALA A 24 7.69 9.85 -4.70
N GLY A 25 6.53 9.20 -4.60
CA GLY A 25 5.29 9.64 -5.23
C GLY A 25 4.49 10.58 -4.34
N SER A 26 3.33 11.01 -4.82
CA SER A 26 2.44 11.91 -4.08
C SER A 26 1.73 11.26 -2.89
N VAL A 27 1.63 9.92 -2.88
CA VAL A 27 0.95 9.13 -1.86
C VAL A 27 1.96 8.36 -1.03
N ASP A 28 1.98 8.62 0.28
CA ASP A 28 2.88 7.95 1.22
C ASP A 28 2.30 6.61 1.73
N TYR A 29 3.14 5.56 1.74
CA TYR A 29 2.74 4.22 2.20
C TYR A 29 2.36 4.19 3.68
N THR A 30 3.17 4.80 4.54
CA THR A 30 2.95 4.84 5.98
C THR A 30 1.66 5.56 6.30
N VAL A 31 1.40 6.70 5.66
CA VAL A 31 0.13 7.44 5.84
C VAL A 31 -1.06 6.60 5.41
N CYS A 32 -0.99 5.94 4.25
CA CYS A 32 -2.08 5.10 3.76
C CYS A 32 -2.38 3.92 4.69
N TRP A 33 -1.34 3.28 5.24
CA TRP A 33 -1.47 2.20 6.23
C TRP A 33 -2.10 2.67 7.52
N ILE A 34 -1.68 3.82 8.06
CA ILE A 34 -2.28 4.43 9.26
C ILE A 34 -3.77 4.72 9.00
N LEU A 35 -4.10 5.32 7.86
CA LEU A 35 -5.49 5.61 7.49
C LEU A 35 -6.32 4.33 7.34
N LEU A 36 -5.78 3.26 6.77
CA LEU A 36 -6.45 1.97 6.69
C LEU A 36 -6.70 1.42 8.10
N THR A 37 -5.69 1.35 8.96
CA THR A 37 -5.82 0.72 10.30
C THR A 37 -6.86 1.42 11.18
N PHE A 38 -6.90 2.75 11.20
CA PHE A 38 -7.77 3.49 12.11
C PHE A 38 -9.09 3.94 11.46
N LEU A 39 -9.11 4.22 10.15
CA LEU A 39 -10.26 4.77 9.43
C LEU A 39 -10.67 3.95 8.20
N GLY A 40 -10.14 2.73 8.05
CA GLY A 40 -10.35 1.90 6.86
C GLY A 40 -11.77 1.43 6.63
N VAL A 41 -12.56 1.23 7.70
CA VAL A 41 -14.00 0.90 7.61
C VAL A 41 -14.78 2.05 6.96
N PHE A 42 -14.34 3.29 7.13
CA PHE A 42 -14.93 4.46 6.46
C PHE A 42 -14.36 4.68 5.05
N GLY A 43 -13.32 3.94 4.64
CA GLY A 43 -12.69 4.06 3.33
C GLY A 43 -11.81 5.31 3.16
N ILE A 44 -11.34 5.93 4.25
CA ILE A 44 -10.64 7.21 4.18
C ILE A 44 -9.29 7.13 3.47
N HIS A 45 -8.60 6.00 3.56
CA HIS A 45 -7.38 5.73 2.79
C HIS A 45 -7.61 5.81 1.27
N ARG A 46 -8.82 5.47 0.78
CA ARG A 46 -9.16 5.56 -0.66
C ARG A 46 -9.30 7.00 -1.14
N PHE A 47 -9.76 7.92 -0.29
CA PHE A 47 -9.78 9.35 -0.61
C PHE A 47 -8.36 9.93 -0.70
N TYR A 48 -7.47 9.49 0.19
CA TYR A 48 -6.05 9.90 0.14
C TYR A 48 -5.37 9.45 -1.15
N MET A 49 -5.69 8.25 -1.66
CA MET A 49 -5.23 7.75 -2.98
C MET A 49 -5.97 8.38 -4.19
N GLY A 50 -6.87 9.34 -3.99
CA GLY A 50 -7.66 9.96 -5.07
C GLY A 50 -8.80 9.09 -5.64
N LYS A 51 -9.07 7.92 -5.06
CA LYS A 51 -10.12 6.98 -5.50
C LYS A 51 -11.50 7.34 -4.91
N TRP A 52 -11.95 8.57 -5.17
CA TRP A 52 -13.15 9.18 -4.59
C TRP A 52 -14.43 8.34 -4.70
N LEU A 53 -14.71 7.76 -5.87
CA LEU A 53 -15.91 6.95 -6.07
C LEU A 53 -15.93 5.72 -5.13
N THR A 54 -14.82 5.00 -5.04
CA THR A 54 -14.73 3.82 -4.16
C THR A 54 -14.68 4.17 -2.68
N GLY A 55 -14.09 5.32 -2.33
CA GLY A 55 -14.13 5.85 -0.96
C GLY A 55 -15.55 6.20 -0.53
N LEU A 56 -16.35 6.82 -1.41
CA LEU A 56 -17.75 7.14 -1.13
C LEU A 56 -18.60 5.89 -0.96
N ILE A 57 -18.37 4.85 -1.77
CA ILE A 57 -19.03 3.55 -1.60
C ILE A 57 -18.68 2.98 -0.22
N TYR A 58 -17.41 2.98 0.18
CA TYR A 58 -17.02 2.50 1.52
C TYR A 58 -17.69 3.31 2.63
N LEU A 59 -17.77 4.62 2.51
CA LEU A 59 -18.42 5.48 3.51
C LEU A 59 -19.91 5.17 3.67
N LEU A 60 -20.61 4.94 2.55
CA LEU A 60 -22.06 4.65 2.55
C LEU A 60 -22.38 3.20 2.96
N THR A 61 -21.40 2.29 2.85
CA THR A 61 -21.59 0.84 3.11
C THR A 61 -20.84 0.32 4.33
N GLY A 62 -20.04 1.17 5.00
CA GLY A 62 -19.14 0.77 6.09
C GLY A 62 -18.02 -0.18 5.63
N GLY A 63 -17.44 0.07 4.46
CA GLY A 63 -16.35 -0.76 3.89
C GLY A 63 -16.81 -2.07 3.24
N LEU A 64 -18.10 -2.13 2.88
CA LEU A 64 -18.83 -3.26 2.29
C LEU A 64 -18.74 -4.57 3.11
N PHE A 65 -19.32 -4.55 4.32
CA PHE A 65 -19.38 -5.69 5.25
C PHE A 65 -18.00 -6.23 5.67
N LEU A 66 -17.00 -5.36 5.83
CA LEU A 66 -15.62 -5.68 6.23
C LEU A 66 -14.80 -6.51 5.22
N LEU A 67 -15.42 -7.11 4.19
CA LEU A 67 -14.70 -7.83 3.15
C LEU A 67 -13.81 -6.90 2.33
N GLY A 68 -14.33 -5.71 2.00
CA GLY A 68 -13.53 -4.68 1.34
C GLY A 68 -12.35 -4.22 2.20
N TYR A 69 -12.55 -4.14 3.52
CA TYR A 69 -11.48 -3.79 4.46
C TYR A 69 -10.35 -4.84 4.47
N LEU A 70 -10.70 -6.13 4.47
CA LEU A 70 -9.71 -7.22 4.37
C LEU A 70 -9.00 -7.25 3.02
N TYR A 71 -9.74 -7.02 1.92
CA TYR A 71 -9.16 -6.94 0.58
C TYR A 71 -8.11 -5.84 0.49
N ASP A 72 -8.36 -4.69 1.11
CA ASP A 72 -7.41 -3.59 1.13
C ASP A 72 -6.13 -3.94 1.89
N TYR A 73 -6.18 -4.69 3.00
CA TYR A 73 -4.96 -5.14 3.69
C TYR A 73 -3.99 -5.92 2.80
N TRP A 74 -4.51 -6.75 1.90
CA TRP A 74 -3.65 -7.53 0.99
C TRP A 74 -3.16 -6.73 -0.21
N THR A 75 -3.93 -5.76 -0.67
CA THR A 75 -3.67 -5.11 -1.97
C THR A 75 -3.12 -3.69 -1.85
N LEU A 76 -3.15 -3.09 -0.66
CA LEU A 76 -2.83 -1.66 -0.45
C LEU A 76 -1.48 -1.25 -1.06
N ASN A 77 -0.42 -2.03 -0.82
CA ASN A 77 0.92 -1.69 -1.34
C ASN A 77 0.94 -1.61 -2.88
N GLY A 78 0.28 -2.55 -3.57
CA GLY A 78 0.18 -2.52 -5.02
C GLY A 78 -0.69 -1.36 -5.52
N GLN A 79 -1.74 -1.00 -4.77
CA GLN A 79 -2.57 0.16 -5.11
C GLN A 79 -1.80 1.49 -4.99
N ILE A 80 -0.95 1.63 -3.98
CA ILE A 80 -0.13 2.84 -3.78
C ILE A 80 0.96 2.93 -4.86
N ASP A 81 1.64 1.82 -5.15
CA ASP A 81 2.66 1.75 -6.21
C ASP A 81 2.07 2.17 -7.57
N GLU A 82 0.89 1.64 -7.91
CA GLU A 82 0.21 2.00 -9.15
C GLU A 82 -0.14 3.50 -9.22
N VAL A 83 -0.68 4.07 -8.14
CA VAL A 83 -1.02 5.50 -8.09
C VAL A 83 0.23 6.37 -8.20
N ASN A 84 1.30 6.00 -7.50
CA ASN A 84 2.56 6.74 -7.53
C ASN A 84 3.30 6.62 -8.87
N ARG A 85 3.10 5.54 -9.62
CA ARG A 85 3.66 5.37 -10.98
C ARG A 85 2.89 6.14 -12.05
N GLN A 86 1.59 6.37 -11.84
CA GLN A 86 0.73 7.11 -12.76
C GLN A 86 0.79 8.63 -12.58
N ALA A 87 1.29 9.10 -11.44
CA ALA A 87 1.46 10.52 -11.10
C ALA A 87 2.76 11.09 -11.68
#